data_AF-A0A059WU34-F1
#
_entry.id   AF-A0A059WU34-F1
#
_cell.length_a   1.000
_cell.length_b   1.000
_cell.length_c   1.000
_cell.angle_alpha   90.00
_cell.angle_beta   90.00
_cell.angle_gamma   90.00
#
_symmetry.space_group_name_H-M   'P 1'
#
loop_
_entity.id
_entity.type
_entity.pdbx_description
1 polymer ?
#
loop_
_entity_poly.entity_id
_entity_poly.type
_entity_poly.pdbx_seq_one_letter_code
_entity_poly.pdbx_strand_id
1 'polypeptide(L)'
;MDRTYLAILVFIVLSTLPLFASAQTLATKPKPTLPSAAAAKDKSDPKAEASRIAAERRTQARLVLTSLASDAGTFFDQILRARSLAKIADTMWNFDAEQGRNLFRKAWYAAESADANPAPNNVGQRPPNLRGEVLRLTAQRDRLLADEFLEKLKADQSETETAKSVSNRWALPEAS
;
A
#
# COMPACT_ATOMS: atom_id res chain seq x y z
N MET A 1 -39.94 7.40 28.05
CA MET A 1 -40.05 7.03 26.61
C MET A 1 -39.68 8.28 25.84
N ASP A 2 -38.38 8.41 25.63
CA ASP A 2 -37.75 9.72 25.64
C ASP A 2 -37.80 10.30 24.23
N ARG A 3 -38.26 11.55 24.14
CA ARG A 3 -38.48 12.30 22.90
C ARG A 3 -37.25 12.37 21.99
N THR A 4 -36.09 12.10 22.56
CA THR A 4 -34.79 11.94 21.90
C THR A 4 -34.69 10.70 21.01
N TYR A 5 -35.29 9.57 21.37
CA TYR A 5 -35.29 8.36 20.54
C TYR A 5 -36.21 8.48 19.32
N LEU A 6 -37.31 9.22 19.46
CA LEU A 6 -38.22 9.49 18.35
C LEU A 6 -37.56 10.42 17.30
N ALA A 7 -36.74 11.38 17.75
CA ALA A 7 -35.97 12.25 16.85
C ALA A 7 -34.86 11.50 16.09
N ILE A 8 -34.22 10.52 16.73
CA ILE A 8 -33.15 9.71 16.10
C ILE A 8 -33.74 8.73 15.06
N LEU A 9 -34.92 8.16 15.32
CA LEU A 9 -35.59 7.28 14.35
C LEU A 9 -36.11 8.04 13.11
N VAL A 10 -36.56 9.29 13.26
CA VAL A 10 -37.00 10.11 12.11
C VAL A 10 -35.82 10.50 11.21
N PHE A 11 -34.62 10.69 11.76
CA PHE A 11 -33.44 11.06 10.97
C PHE A 11 -32.86 9.88 10.16
N ILE A 12 -32.99 8.65 10.66
CA ILE A 12 -32.46 7.45 10.00
C ILE A 12 -33.36 6.97 8.85
N VAL A 13 -34.68 7.25 8.89
CA VAL A 13 -35.61 6.86 7.82
C VAL A 13 -35.61 7.84 6.63
N LEU A 14 -35.12 9.08 6.81
CA LEU A 14 -35.15 10.10 5.74
C LEU A 14 -33.92 10.10 4.82
N SER A 15 -32.91 9.26 5.08
CA SER A 15 -31.67 9.21 4.30
C SER A 15 -31.64 8.11 3.22
N THR A 16 -32.73 7.35 3.04
CA THR A 16 -32.87 6.30 2.01
C THR A 16 -33.88 6.68 0.92
N LEU A 17 -33.70 7.85 0.30
CA LEU A 17 -34.44 8.25 -0.90
C LEU A 17 -33.48 8.24 -2.10
N PRO A 18 -33.50 7.23 -2.97
CA PRO A 18 -32.91 7.35 -4.29
C PRO A 18 -33.88 8.17 -5.17
N LEU A 19 -33.68 9.49 -5.26
CA LEU A 19 -34.26 10.27 -6.36
C LEU A 19 -33.45 10.01 -7.64
N PHE A 20 -33.75 8.89 -8.31
CA PHE A 20 -33.42 8.76 -9.73
C PHE A 20 -34.46 9.54 -10.54
N ALA A 21 -34.25 10.85 -10.66
CA ALA A 21 -34.95 11.68 -11.64
C ALA A 21 -34.26 11.51 -13.01
N SER A 22 -34.67 10.51 -13.78
CA SER A 22 -34.34 10.42 -15.21
C SER A 22 -35.39 11.24 -15.98
N ALA A 23 -35.03 12.46 -16.36
CA ALA A 23 -35.86 13.32 -17.19
C ALA A 23 -35.94 12.75 -18.61
N GLN A 24 -37.16 12.40 -19.02
CA GLN A 24 -37.50 11.95 -20.37
C GLN A 24 -37.22 13.08 -21.37
N THR A 25 -36.37 12.81 -22.37
CA THR A 25 -36.30 13.68 -23.56
C THR A 25 -37.13 13.04 -24.66
N LEU A 26 -37.88 13.92 -25.35
CA LEU A 26 -38.95 13.69 -26.29
C LEU A 26 -38.74 12.60 -27.35
N ALA A 27 -39.89 12.02 -27.70
CA ALA A 27 -40.13 11.19 -28.86
C ALA A 27 -39.63 11.76 -30.19
N THR A 28 -39.09 10.89 -31.03
CA THR A 28 -39.22 10.98 -32.48
C THR A 28 -39.27 9.57 -33.08
N LYS A 29 -40.44 9.16 -33.57
CA LYS A 29 -40.60 8.08 -34.57
C LYS A 29 -40.67 8.76 -35.95
N PRO A 30 -39.98 8.26 -36.99
CA PRO A 30 -40.57 7.26 -37.91
C PRO A 30 -39.49 6.25 -38.37
N LYS A 31 -39.66 5.13 -39.08
CA LYS A 31 -40.70 4.26 -39.69
C LYS A 31 -39.91 2.98 -40.08
N PRO A 32 -40.52 1.76 -40.18
CA PRO A 32 -39.76 0.52 -40.14
C PRO A 32 -39.16 0.13 -41.50
N THR A 33 -37.98 -0.46 -41.47
CA THR A 33 -37.43 -1.28 -42.56
C THR A 33 -36.72 -2.48 -41.93
N LEU A 34 -37.36 -3.64 -41.98
CA LEU A 34 -36.74 -4.96 -41.81
C LEU A 34 -36.38 -5.48 -43.21
N PRO A 35 -35.55 -6.53 -43.35
CA PRO A 35 -34.53 -7.06 -42.43
C PRO A 35 -33.17 -7.21 -43.14
N SER A 36 -32.05 -7.03 -42.46
CA SER A 36 -30.81 -7.65 -42.92
C SER A 36 -30.01 -8.19 -41.75
N ALA A 37 -29.77 -9.49 -41.85
CA ALA A 37 -29.09 -10.33 -40.91
C ALA A 37 -27.65 -9.84 -40.69
N ALA A 38 -27.44 -9.16 -39.57
CA ALA A 38 -26.19 -9.21 -38.85
C ALA A 38 -26.49 -8.94 -37.38
N ALA A 39 -27.36 -9.79 -36.79
CA ALA A 39 -27.12 -10.20 -35.42
C ALA A 39 -25.75 -10.89 -35.45
N ALA A 40 -24.69 -10.08 -35.33
CA ALA A 40 -23.36 -10.56 -35.02
C ALA A 40 -23.54 -11.33 -33.73
N LYS A 41 -23.62 -12.64 -33.89
CA LYS A 41 -23.73 -13.61 -32.83
C LYS A 41 -22.40 -13.50 -32.11
N ASP A 42 -22.37 -12.61 -31.12
CA ASP A 42 -21.26 -12.37 -30.23
C ASP A 42 -21.07 -13.64 -29.40
N LYS A 43 -20.46 -14.64 -30.04
CA LYS A 43 -19.82 -15.75 -29.35
C LYS A 43 -18.45 -15.22 -28.97
N SER A 44 -18.42 -14.27 -28.04
CA SER A 44 -17.19 -13.99 -27.33
C SER A 44 -16.77 -15.30 -26.67
N ASP A 45 -15.57 -15.78 -27.00
CA ASP A 45 -15.00 -16.96 -26.37
C ASP A 45 -15.03 -16.71 -24.86
N PRO A 46 -15.68 -17.56 -24.04
CA PRO A 46 -15.75 -17.38 -22.59
C PRO A 46 -14.36 -17.20 -21.96
N LYS A 47 -13.31 -17.74 -22.59
CA LYS A 47 -11.92 -17.53 -22.18
C LYS A 47 -11.43 -16.09 -22.45
N ALA A 48 -11.80 -15.52 -23.60
CA ALA A 48 -11.47 -14.14 -23.94
C ALA A 48 -12.16 -13.17 -22.97
N GLU A 49 -13.44 -13.38 -22.69
CA GLU A 49 -14.18 -12.53 -21.74
C GLU A 49 -13.62 -12.66 -20.32
N ALA A 50 -13.34 -13.88 -19.84
CA ALA A 50 -12.69 -14.10 -18.55
C ALA A 50 -11.32 -13.38 -18.46
N SER A 51 -10.56 -13.34 -19.55
CA SER A 51 -9.27 -12.64 -19.58
C SER A 51 -9.42 -11.11 -19.50
N ARG A 52 -10.47 -10.54 -20.12
CA ARG A 52 -10.77 -9.11 -20.07
C ARG A 52 -11.18 -8.70 -18.66
N ILE A 53 -12.10 -9.43 -18.04
CA ILE A 53 -12.51 -9.20 -16.66
C ILE A 53 -11.31 -9.30 -15.70
N ALA A 54 -10.43 -10.28 -15.90
CA ALA A 54 -9.21 -10.42 -15.10
C ALA A 54 -8.25 -9.22 -15.28
N ALA A 55 -8.11 -8.70 -16.50
CA ALA A 55 -7.29 -7.52 -16.78
C ALA A 55 -7.87 -6.25 -16.13
N GLU A 56 -9.19 -6.06 -16.18
CA GLU A 56 -9.88 -4.95 -15.52
C GLU A 56 -9.68 -4.99 -14.00
N ARG A 57 -9.83 -6.16 -13.38
CA ARG A 57 -9.59 -6.36 -11.94
C ARG A 57 -8.15 -6.02 -11.55
N ARG A 58 -7.16 -6.39 -12.37
CA ARG A 58 -5.74 -6.04 -12.12
C ARG A 58 -5.52 -4.53 -12.18
N THR A 59 -6.12 -3.86 -13.15
CA THR A 59 -6.04 -2.40 -13.27
C THR A 59 -6.66 -1.71 -12.06
N GLN A 60 -7.84 -2.17 -11.62
CA GLN A 60 -8.48 -1.67 -10.40
C GLN A 60 -7.62 -1.89 -9.16
N ALA A 61 -7.07 -3.10 -8.98
CA ALA A 61 -6.18 -3.41 -7.87
C ALA A 61 -4.96 -2.48 -7.83
N ARG A 62 -4.34 -2.21 -9.00
CA ARG A 62 -3.21 -1.27 -9.11
C ARG A 62 -3.58 0.13 -8.64
N LEU A 63 -4.76 0.64 -9.02
CA LEU A 63 -5.22 1.96 -8.60
C LEU A 63 -5.40 2.03 -7.07
N VAL A 64 -6.03 1.03 -6.49
CA VAL A 64 -6.23 0.94 -5.03
C VAL A 64 -4.89 0.89 -4.29
N LEU A 65 -3.97 0.04 -4.74
CA LEU A 65 -2.64 -0.06 -4.11
C LEU A 65 -1.82 1.23 -4.26
N THR A 66 -1.98 1.95 -5.38
CA THR A 66 -1.30 3.23 -5.60
C THR A 66 -1.83 4.31 -4.66
N SER A 67 -3.15 4.39 -4.49
CA SER A 67 -3.78 5.29 -3.51
C SER A 67 -3.30 4.97 -2.10
N LEU A 68 -3.35 3.69 -1.72
CA LEU A 68 -2.95 3.23 -0.39
C LEU A 68 -1.46 3.50 -0.12
N ALA A 69 -0.59 3.34 -1.13
CA ALA A 69 0.82 3.67 -1.01
C ALA A 69 1.05 5.17 -0.79
N SER A 70 0.24 6.01 -1.45
CA SER A 70 0.30 7.47 -1.26
C SER A 70 -0.11 7.85 0.16
N ASP A 71 -1.20 7.28 0.67
CA ASP A 71 -1.68 7.51 2.03
C ASP A 71 -0.66 7.03 3.06
N ALA A 72 -0.13 5.81 2.91
CA ALA A 72 0.88 5.25 3.81
C ALA A 72 2.17 6.08 3.83
N GLY A 73 2.53 6.73 2.72
CA GLY A 73 3.67 7.64 2.63
C GLY A 73 3.53 8.89 3.51
N THR A 74 2.31 9.28 3.89
CA THR A 74 2.05 10.46 4.72
C THR A 74 2.17 10.21 6.22
N PHE A 75 2.24 8.95 6.67
CA PHE A 75 2.28 8.62 8.10
C PHE A 75 3.47 9.26 8.80
N PHE A 76 3.24 10.02 9.88
CA PHE A 76 4.31 10.65 10.65
C PHE A 76 5.19 9.63 11.38
N ASP A 77 4.57 8.56 11.90
CA ASP A 77 5.26 7.43 12.50
C ASP A 77 6.02 6.63 11.43
N GLN A 78 7.35 6.68 11.53
CA GLN A 78 8.25 6.00 10.59
C GLN A 78 8.14 4.47 10.67
N ILE A 79 7.83 3.92 11.85
CA ILE A 79 7.64 2.47 12.03
C ILE A 79 6.42 2.03 11.23
N LEU A 80 5.31 2.74 11.40
CA LEU A 80 4.07 2.46 10.68
C LEU A 80 4.22 2.69 9.17
N ARG A 81 4.90 3.77 8.77
CA ARG A 81 5.21 4.09 7.37
C ARG A 81 6.00 2.95 6.72
N ALA A 82 7.12 2.55 7.32
CA ALA A 82 8.00 1.51 6.78
C ALA A 82 7.25 0.18 6.60
N ARG A 83 6.54 -0.28 7.64
CA ARG A 83 5.81 -1.56 7.59
C ARG A 83 4.67 -1.54 6.57
N SER A 84 3.92 -0.44 6.51
CA SER A 84 2.82 -0.29 5.56
C SER A 84 3.33 -0.30 4.12
N LEU A 85 4.33 0.52 3.82
CA LEU A 85 4.94 0.58 2.49
C LEU A 85 5.55 -0.76 2.06
N ALA A 86 6.21 -1.50 2.97
CA ALA A 86 6.81 -2.79 2.64
C ALA A 86 5.75 -3.86 2.30
N LYS A 87 4.63 -3.88 3.04
CA LYS A 87 3.50 -4.79 2.75
C LYS A 87 2.80 -4.42 1.46
N ILE A 88 2.59 -3.13 1.21
CA ILE A 88 2.02 -2.66 -0.05
C ILE A 88 2.97 -2.99 -1.22
N ALA A 89 4.28 -2.85 -1.05
CA ALA A 89 5.27 -3.23 -2.06
C ALA A 89 5.22 -4.73 -2.40
N ASP A 90 5.17 -5.60 -1.38
CA ASP A 90 5.07 -7.04 -1.55
C ASP A 90 3.81 -7.45 -2.34
N THR A 91 2.68 -6.82 -2.04
CA THR A 91 1.42 -7.07 -2.77
C THR A 91 1.43 -6.47 -4.18
N MET A 92 1.97 -5.26 -4.36
CA MET A 92 2.12 -4.57 -5.65
C MET A 92 2.98 -5.36 -6.63
N TRP A 93 3.95 -6.14 -6.14
CA TRP A 93 4.89 -6.88 -6.96
C TRP A 93 4.22 -7.77 -8.03
N ASN A 94 3.06 -8.35 -7.72
CA ASN A 94 2.34 -9.22 -8.66
C ASN A 94 1.63 -8.45 -9.79
N PHE A 95 1.53 -7.11 -9.69
CA PHE A 95 0.79 -6.25 -10.61
C PHE A 95 1.67 -5.21 -11.31
N ASP A 96 2.71 -4.73 -10.62
CA ASP A 96 3.68 -3.74 -11.08
C ASP A 96 4.97 -3.86 -10.24
N ALA A 97 5.95 -4.60 -10.75
CA ALA A 97 7.21 -4.85 -10.05
C ALA A 97 8.07 -3.59 -9.90
N GLU A 98 8.06 -2.68 -10.87
CA GLU A 98 8.84 -1.44 -10.80
C GLU A 98 8.30 -0.52 -9.71
N GLN A 99 6.97 -0.39 -9.60
CA GLN A 99 6.37 0.34 -8.49
C GLN A 99 6.61 -0.34 -7.15
N GLY A 100 6.52 -1.68 -7.10
CA GLY A 100 6.90 -2.45 -5.91
C GLY A 100 8.34 -2.15 -5.47
N ARG A 101 9.30 -2.11 -6.40
CA ARG A 101 10.71 -1.79 -6.13
C ARG A 101 10.88 -0.39 -5.54
N ASN A 102 10.20 0.59 -6.11
CA ASN A 102 10.21 1.97 -5.61
C ASN A 102 9.62 2.06 -4.19
N LEU A 103 8.55 1.32 -3.91
CA LEU A 103 7.95 1.26 -2.58
C LEU A 103 8.86 0.57 -1.56
N PHE A 104 9.57 -0.49 -1.94
CA PHE A 104 10.57 -1.10 -1.06
C PHE A 104 11.70 -0.14 -0.70
N ARG A 105 12.20 0.67 -1.64
CA ARG A 105 13.19 1.71 -1.34
C ARG A 105 12.64 2.74 -0.34
N LYS A 106 11.42 3.24 -0.56
CA LYS A 106 10.76 4.17 0.38
C LYS A 106 10.57 3.54 1.77
N ALA A 107 10.19 2.27 1.83
CA ALA A 107 10.05 1.53 3.09
C ALA A 107 11.39 1.39 3.82
N TRP A 108 12.47 1.12 3.07
CA TRP A 108 13.83 1.05 3.60
C TRP A 108 14.28 2.40 4.21
N TYR A 109 14.09 3.50 3.49
CA TYR A 109 14.42 4.85 4.00
C TYR A 109 13.63 5.22 5.25
N ALA A 110 12.35 4.82 5.33
CA ALA A 110 11.55 5.02 6.53
C ALA A 110 12.07 4.16 7.71
N ALA A 111 12.53 2.93 7.44
CA ALA A 111 13.14 2.07 8.45
C ALA A 111 14.46 2.65 8.97
N GLU A 112 15.32 3.18 8.09
CA GLU A 112 16.55 3.90 8.49
C GLU A 112 16.23 5.11 9.36
N SER A 113 15.22 5.89 8.98
CA SER A 113 14.76 7.05 9.76
C SER A 113 14.26 6.66 11.15
N ALA A 114 13.57 5.51 11.27
CA ALA A 114 13.06 4.99 12.53
C ALA A 114 14.19 4.52 13.47
N ASP A 115 15.26 3.93 12.92
CA ASP A 115 16.44 3.52 13.68
C ASP A 115 17.24 4.73 14.19
N ALA A 116 17.34 5.80 13.38
CA ALA A 116 18.04 7.02 13.75
C ALA A 116 17.33 7.82 14.86
N ASN A 117 15.99 7.79 14.88
CA ASN A 117 15.17 8.53 15.84
C ASN A 117 14.21 7.58 16.56
N PRO A 118 14.70 6.73 17.48
CA PRO A 118 13.85 5.82 18.21
C PRO A 118 12.85 6.59 19.09
N ALA A 119 11.58 6.23 19.02
CA ALA A 119 10.55 6.88 19.83
C ALA A 119 10.87 6.75 21.33
N PRO A 120 10.73 7.83 22.13
CA PRO A 120 11.12 7.87 23.54
C PRO A 120 10.31 6.90 24.42
N ASN A 121 9.19 6.39 23.93
CA ASN A 121 8.27 5.53 24.69
C ASN A 121 8.68 4.04 24.65
N ASN A 122 9.74 3.69 23.90
CA ASN A 122 10.22 2.30 23.76
C ASN A 122 11.23 1.88 24.83
N VAL A 123 11.40 2.65 25.92
CA VAL A 123 12.33 2.29 27.00
C VAL A 123 11.87 0.98 27.66
N GLY A 124 12.55 -0.12 27.34
CA GLY A 124 12.26 -1.46 27.85
C GLY A 124 11.63 -2.44 26.85
N GLN A 125 11.16 -1.96 25.68
CA GLN A 125 10.77 -2.83 24.57
C GLN A 125 11.91 -2.92 23.55
N ARG A 126 12.27 -4.13 23.13
CA ARG A 126 13.25 -4.34 22.05
C ARG A 126 12.76 -3.57 20.81
N PRO A 127 13.54 -2.62 20.26
CA PRO A 127 13.15 -1.90 19.07
C PRO A 127 12.83 -2.89 17.93
N PRO A 128 11.73 -2.70 17.20
CA PRO A 128 11.39 -3.59 16.09
C PRO A 128 12.50 -3.54 15.04
N ASN A 129 12.97 -4.71 14.58
CA ASN A 129 13.97 -4.79 13.51
C ASN A 129 13.31 -4.52 12.15
N LEU A 130 13.00 -3.25 11.86
CA LEU A 130 12.29 -2.84 10.66
C LEU A 130 13.10 -3.07 9.40
N ARG A 131 14.40 -2.74 9.42
CA ARG A 131 15.29 -3.02 8.28
C ARG A 131 15.35 -4.51 7.95
N GLY A 132 15.42 -5.37 8.97
CA GLY A 132 15.31 -6.82 8.77
C GLY A 132 13.96 -7.26 8.20
N GLU A 133 12.85 -6.65 8.62
CA GLU A 133 11.51 -6.95 8.09
C GLU A 133 11.41 -6.56 6.60
N VAL A 134 11.85 -5.36 6.24
CA VAL A 134 11.87 -4.86 4.86
C VAL A 134 12.78 -5.74 4.00
N LEU A 135 14.01 -6.00 4.44
CA LEU A 135 14.96 -6.87 3.73
C LEU A 135 14.36 -8.25 3.47
N ARG A 136 13.70 -8.86 4.46
CA ARG A 136 13.08 -10.17 4.31
C ARG A 136 12.00 -10.18 3.23
N LEU A 137 11.18 -9.13 3.15
CA LEU A 137 10.14 -9.01 2.12
C LEU A 137 10.75 -8.73 0.74
N THR A 138 11.75 -7.84 0.67
CA THR A 138 12.47 -7.55 -0.57
C THR A 138 13.19 -8.80 -1.09
N ALA A 139 13.86 -9.58 -0.24
CA ALA A 139 14.57 -10.80 -0.62
C ALA A 139 13.66 -11.88 -1.24
N GLN A 140 12.36 -11.87 -0.91
CA GLN A 140 11.38 -12.78 -1.51
C GLN A 140 11.00 -12.38 -2.95
N ARG A 141 11.21 -11.12 -3.32
CA ARG A 141 10.71 -10.53 -4.56
C ARG A 141 11.82 -10.13 -5.53
N ASP A 142 12.88 -9.54 -5.00
CA ASP A 142 14.02 -9.01 -5.75
C ASP A 142 15.31 -9.24 -4.98
N ARG A 143 16.11 -10.18 -5.48
CA ARG A 143 17.37 -10.54 -4.88
C ARG A 143 18.43 -9.45 -5.06
N LEU A 144 18.44 -8.74 -6.19
CA LEU A 144 19.42 -7.68 -6.44
C LEU A 144 19.19 -6.50 -5.49
N LEU A 145 17.93 -6.06 -5.34
CA LEU A 145 17.62 -5.00 -4.39
C LEU A 145 17.86 -5.44 -2.94
N ALA A 146 17.61 -6.70 -2.61
CA ALA A 146 17.90 -7.23 -1.28
C ALA A 146 19.40 -7.26 -0.98
N ASP A 147 20.23 -7.59 -1.97
CA ASP A 147 21.69 -7.55 -1.84
C ASP A 147 22.17 -6.11 -1.60
N GLU A 148 21.63 -5.11 -2.32
CA GLU A 148 21.92 -3.68 -2.06
C GLU A 148 21.60 -3.28 -0.61
N PHE A 149 20.44 -3.68 -0.09
CA PHE A 149 20.03 -3.40 1.29
C PHE A 149 20.89 -4.13 2.32
N LEU A 150 21.28 -5.37 2.01
CA LEU A 150 22.15 -6.16 2.87
C LEU A 150 23.55 -5.57 2.95
N GLU A 151 24.10 -5.07 1.84
CA GLU A 151 25.39 -4.37 1.82
C GLU A 151 25.35 -3.11 2.68
N LYS A 152 24.31 -2.28 2.56
CA LYS A 152 24.11 -1.11 3.42
C LYS A 152 24.07 -1.49 4.90
N LEU A 153 23.31 -2.53 5.25
CA LEU A 153 23.18 -2.98 6.64
C LEU A 153 24.52 -3.47 7.22
N LYS A 154 25.35 -4.14 6.41
CA LYS A 154 26.70 -4.56 6.82
C LYS A 154 27.65 -3.37 6.99
N ALA A 155 27.57 -2.38 6.10
CA ALA A 155 28.37 -1.16 6.19
C ALA A 155 28.07 -0.42 7.52
N ASP A 156 26.80 -0.18 7.82
CA ASP A 156 26.36 0.48 9.06
C ASP A 156 26.79 -0.28 10.32
N GLN A 157 26.75 -1.63 10.29
CA GLN A 157 27.22 -2.46 11.40
C GLN A 157 28.72 -2.27 11.66
N SER A 158 29.54 -2.26 10.61
CA SER A 158 30.98 -2.06 10.73
C SER A 158 31.35 -0.66 11.27
N GLU A 159 30.63 0.38 10.84
CA GLU A 159 30.78 1.74 11.37
C GLU A 159 30.37 1.83 12.85
N THR A 160 29.29 1.14 13.24
CA THR A 160 28.85 1.11 14.63
C THR A 160 29.84 0.36 15.54
N GLU A 161 30.42 -0.74 15.07
CA GLU A 161 31.43 -1.52 15.80
C GLU A 161 32.73 -0.74 15.99
N THR A 162 33.21 -0.06 14.94
CA THR A 162 34.39 0.81 15.03
C THR A 162 34.14 1.99 15.96
N ALA A 163 32.99 2.65 15.89
CA ALA A 163 32.62 3.73 16.81
C ALA A 163 32.58 3.28 18.27
N LYS A 164 32.01 2.10 18.56
CA LYS A 164 32.01 1.51 19.91
C LYS A 164 33.42 1.16 20.39
N SER A 165 34.27 0.61 19.52
CA SER A 165 35.66 0.30 19.83
C SER A 165 36.46 1.55 20.20
N VAL A 166 36.28 2.65 19.44
CA VAL A 166 36.91 3.93 19.72
C VAL A 166 36.40 4.51 21.04
N SER A 167 35.07 4.52 21.26
CA SER A 167 34.47 4.99 22.53
C SER A 167 35.04 4.24 23.74
N ASN A 168 35.10 2.91 23.67
CA ASN A 168 35.64 2.07 24.75
C ASN A 168 37.14 2.28 24.98
N ARG A 169 37.90 2.67 23.94
CA ARG A 169 39.34 2.98 24.05
C ARG A 169 39.61 4.25 24.85
N TRP A 170 38.72 5.23 24.76
CA TRP A 170 38.83 6.48 25.54
C TRP A 170 38.21 6.36 26.94
N ALA A 171 37.43 5.30 27.20
CA ALA A 171 36.87 4.97 28.51
C ALA A 171 37.83 4.09 29.35
N LEU A 172 39.13 4.40 29.37
CA LEU A 172 40.07 3.76 30.30
C LEU A 172 39.79 4.26 31.73
N PRO A 173 39.77 3.38 32.75
CA PRO A 173 39.74 3.83 34.13
C PRO A 173 41.05 4.54 34.42
N GLU A 174 40.98 5.79 34.91
CA GLU A 174 42.13 6.42 35.56
C GLU A 174 42.60 5.47 36.66
N ALA A 175 43.79 4.89 36.46
CA ALA A 175 44.37 3.91 37.35
C ALA A 175 44.58 4.52 38.74
N SER A 176 44.17 3.76 39.76
CA SER A 176 44.49 3.99 41.17
C SER A 176 45.98 3.90 41.45
#